data_AF-A0A2K6LNK6-F1
#
_entry.id   AF-A0A2K6LNK6-F1
#
_cell.length_a   1.000
_cell.length_b   1.000
_cell.length_c   1.000
_cell.angle_alpha   90.00
_cell.angle_beta   90.00
_cell.angle_gamma   90.00
#
_symmetry.space_group_name_H-M   'P 1'
#
loop_
_entity.id
_entity.type
_entity.pdbx_description
1 polymer ?
#
loop_
_entity_poly.entity_id
_entity_poly.type
_entity_poly.pdbx_seq_one_letter_code
_entity_poly.pdbx_strand_id
1 'polypeptide(L)'
;MYNWLLQNPKNVCVVHCLDGRAASSILVGAMFIFCNLYSTPGPAIRLLYAKRPGIGLSPSHRRYLGYMCDLLADKPYCPHFKPLTIKSITVSPIPFFNKQRNGCRPYCDVLIGETKIYSTCTDFERMKEYRVQDGKIFIPLNITVQGDVVISMYHLRSTIGSRLQAKVTNTQIFQLQFHTGFIPLDTTVLKFTKPELDACDVPEKYPQLFQVTLDVELQPHDKVIDLTPPWEHYCTKDHLT
;
A
#
# COMPACT_ATOMS: atom_id res chain seq x y z
N MET A 1 10.94 19.05 -8.54
CA MET A 1 12.36 18.87 -8.12
C MET A 1 13.31 18.99 -9.30
N TYR A 2 13.19 18.14 -10.33
CA TYR A 2 14.05 18.19 -11.51
C TYR A 2 14.13 19.58 -12.18
N ASN A 3 12.99 20.16 -12.56
CA ASN A 3 12.96 21.50 -13.16
C ASN A 3 13.61 22.59 -12.28
N TRP A 4 13.52 22.48 -10.95
CA TRP A 4 14.18 23.42 -10.04
C TRP A 4 15.70 23.31 -10.10
N LEU A 5 16.24 22.09 -10.19
CA LEU A 5 17.68 21.85 -10.30
C LEU A 5 18.22 22.32 -11.66
N LEU A 6 17.42 22.23 -12.73
CA LEU A 6 17.81 22.72 -14.06
C LEU A 6 17.94 24.25 -14.15
N GLN A 7 17.20 25.00 -13.33
CA GLN A 7 17.19 26.47 -13.41
C GLN A 7 18.53 27.13 -13.07
N ASN A 8 19.32 26.53 -12.18
CA ASN A 8 20.62 27.08 -11.78
C ASN A 8 21.53 25.96 -11.23
N PRO A 9 22.80 25.86 -11.64
CA PRO A 9 23.72 24.84 -11.16
C PRO A 9 24.00 24.90 -9.64
N LYS A 10 23.68 26.01 -8.96
CA LYS A 10 23.78 26.15 -7.51
C LYS A 10 22.52 25.74 -6.76
N ASN A 11 21.41 25.45 -7.45
CA ASN A 11 20.17 25.07 -6.81
C ASN A 11 20.29 23.69 -6.16
N VAL A 12 19.68 23.55 -4.98
CA VAL A 12 19.57 22.28 -4.25
C VAL A 12 18.12 22.02 -3.87
N CYS A 13 17.75 20.75 -3.73
CA CYS A 13 16.45 20.34 -3.19
C CYS A 13 16.62 19.90 -1.72
N VAL A 14 15.89 20.53 -0.81
CA VAL A 14 15.81 20.11 0.59
C VAL A 14 14.49 19.35 0.78
N VAL A 15 14.58 18.08 1.14
CA VAL A 15 13.42 17.20 1.35
C VAL A 15 13.14 17.05 2.84
N HIS A 16 11.91 17.31 3.25
CA HIS A 16 11.45 17.21 4.63
C HIS A 16 10.16 16.37 4.72
N CYS A 17 10.03 15.55 5.76
CA CYS A 17 8.77 14.95 6.20
C CYS A 17 8.75 14.90 7.73
N LEU A 18 7.61 14.59 8.35
CA LEU A 18 7.36 14.73 9.79
C LEU A 18 8.47 14.19 10.69
N ASP A 19 9.00 13.01 10.39
CA ASP A 19 10.11 12.37 11.13
C ASP A 19 11.37 12.20 10.28
N GLY A 20 11.36 12.72 9.05
CA GLY A 20 12.44 12.56 8.08
C GLY A 20 12.63 11.13 7.56
N ARG A 21 11.72 10.17 7.75
CA ARG A 21 11.97 8.75 7.45
C ARG A 21 11.45 8.31 6.09
N ALA A 22 10.36 7.54 6.06
CA ALA A 22 9.95 6.78 4.88
C ALA A 22 9.54 7.68 3.71
N ALA A 23 8.72 8.72 3.96
CA ALA A 23 8.23 9.63 2.92
C ALA A 23 9.36 10.38 2.20
N SER A 24 10.33 10.93 2.94
CA SER A 24 11.52 11.54 2.32
C SER A 24 12.35 10.51 1.54
N SER A 25 12.44 9.28 2.04
CA SER A 25 13.30 8.24 1.45
C SER A 25 12.73 7.69 0.14
N ILE A 26 11.42 7.47 0.03
CA ILE A 26 10.80 7.08 -1.24
C ILE A 26 10.98 8.19 -2.28
N LEU A 27 10.81 9.46 -1.92
CA LEU A 27 10.96 10.57 -2.86
C LEU A 27 12.39 10.65 -3.42
N VAL A 28 13.41 10.49 -2.57
CA VAL A 28 14.81 10.44 -3.01
C VAL A 28 15.09 9.23 -3.90
N GLY A 29 14.58 8.04 -3.54
CA GLY A 29 14.69 6.85 -4.37
C GLY A 29 14.03 7.01 -5.74
N ALA A 30 12.85 7.61 -5.78
CA ALA A 30 12.13 7.93 -7.01
C ALA A 30 12.89 8.96 -7.84
N MET A 31 13.54 9.95 -7.21
CA MET A 31 14.38 10.94 -7.91
C MET A 31 15.61 10.31 -8.58
N PHE A 32 16.23 9.29 -7.97
CA PHE A 32 17.30 8.54 -8.63
C PHE A 32 16.81 7.87 -9.92
N ILE A 33 15.62 7.27 -9.89
CA ILE A 33 15.03 6.62 -11.06
C ILE A 33 14.62 7.67 -12.10
N PHE A 34 13.94 8.73 -11.66
CA PHE A 34 13.47 9.83 -12.51
C PHE A 34 14.60 10.53 -13.28
N CYS A 35 15.75 10.72 -12.64
CA CYS A 35 16.94 11.30 -13.27
C CYS A 35 17.80 10.27 -14.02
N ASN A 36 17.26 9.07 -14.31
CA ASN A 36 17.96 8.00 -15.02
C ASN A 36 19.29 7.54 -14.36
N LEU A 37 19.47 7.75 -13.05
CA LEU A 37 20.63 7.20 -12.33
C LEU A 37 20.54 5.68 -12.23
N TYR A 38 19.32 5.14 -12.10
CA TYR A 38 19.05 3.70 -12.08
C TYR A 38 17.72 3.37 -12.75
N SER A 39 17.69 2.28 -13.53
CA SER A 39 16.48 1.81 -14.23
C SER A 39 15.77 0.65 -13.51
N THR A 40 16.25 0.23 -12.34
CA THR A 40 15.62 -0.82 -11.52
C THR A 40 15.59 -0.40 -10.04
N PRO A 41 14.60 -0.85 -9.26
CA PRO A 41 14.43 -0.36 -7.89
C PRO A 41 15.53 -0.85 -6.95
N GLY A 42 16.10 -2.05 -7.18
CA GLY A 42 17.10 -2.66 -6.30
C GLY A 42 18.37 -1.79 -6.10
N PRO A 43 19.08 -1.39 -7.17
CA PRO A 43 20.21 -0.46 -7.09
C PRO A 43 19.86 0.88 -6.43
N ALA A 44 18.71 1.48 -6.78
CA ALA A 44 18.26 2.75 -6.21
C ALA A 44 18.06 2.64 -4.69
N ILE A 45 17.41 1.57 -4.23
CA ILE A 45 17.19 1.28 -2.80
C ILE A 45 18.52 1.04 -2.08
N ARG A 46 19.48 0.31 -2.70
CA ARG A 46 20.80 0.09 -2.10
C ARG A 46 21.56 1.40 -1.89
N LEU A 47 21.57 2.28 -2.88
CA LEU A 47 22.20 3.59 -2.73
C LEU A 47 21.51 4.42 -1.65
N LEU A 48 20.16 4.43 -1.65
CA LEU A 48 19.37 5.12 -0.63
C LEU A 48 19.74 4.65 0.78
N TYR A 49 19.83 3.34 1.02
CA TYR A 49 20.19 2.80 2.34
C TYR A 49 21.64 3.06 2.73
N ALA A 50 22.57 3.10 1.76
CA ALA A 50 23.95 3.51 2.02
C ALA A 50 24.03 5.00 2.44
N LYS A 51 23.17 5.86 1.89
CA LYS A 51 23.12 7.29 2.22
C LYS A 51 22.26 7.61 3.44
N ARG A 52 21.26 6.78 3.74
CA ARG A 52 20.31 6.95 4.85
C ARG A 52 20.15 5.63 5.64
N PRO A 53 21.18 5.21 6.38
CA PRO A 53 21.14 3.95 7.12
C PRO A 53 20.04 3.99 8.21
N GLY A 54 19.42 2.83 8.48
CA GLY A 54 18.41 2.67 9.53
C GLY A 54 16.99 3.13 9.18
N ILE A 55 16.74 3.57 7.94
CA ILE A 55 15.40 3.90 7.43
C ILE A 55 15.01 2.86 6.39
N GLY A 56 14.07 1.97 6.74
CA GLY A 56 13.53 0.97 5.83
C GLY A 56 12.35 1.52 5.02
N LEU A 57 12.35 1.26 3.71
CA LEU A 57 11.15 1.40 2.89
C LEU A 57 10.21 0.23 3.15
N SER A 58 8.92 0.52 3.30
CA SER A 58 7.91 -0.51 3.40
C SER A 58 7.76 -1.27 2.07
N PRO A 59 7.19 -2.49 2.07
CA PRO A 59 6.89 -3.21 0.85
C PRO A 59 6.13 -2.40 -0.19
N SER A 60 5.11 -1.64 0.20
CA SER A 60 4.40 -0.75 -0.73
C SER A 60 5.28 0.35 -1.29
N HIS A 61 6.13 1.00 -0.49
CA HIS A 61 7.07 1.97 -1.04
C HIS A 61 7.99 1.35 -2.11
N ARG A 62 8.47 0.13 -1.88
CA ARG A 62 9.30 -0.59 -2.86
C ARG A 62 8.53 -0.95 -4.13
N ARG A 63 7.26 -1.34 -3.99
CA ARG A 63 6.34 -1.59 -5.12
C ARG A 63 6.15 -0.34 -5.97
N TYR A 64 5.96 0.82 -5.34
CA TYR A 64 5.84 2.10 -6.05
C TYR A 64 7.13 2.55 -6.72
N LEU A 65 8.31 2.27 -6.14
CA LEU A 65 9.57 2.45 -6.87
C LEU A 65 9.67 1.51 -8.08
N GLY A 66 9.10 0.31 -8.01
CA GLY A 66 8.93 -0.58 -9.15
C GLY A 66 8.08 0.07 -10.25
N TYR A 67 6.91 0.61 -9.90
CA TYR A 67 6.05 1.34 -10.85
C TYR A 67 6.76 2.53 -11.49
N MET A 68 7.58 3.27 -10.73
CA MET A 68 8.42 4.34 -11.29
C MET A 68 9.41 3.81 -12.33
N CYS A 69 10.04 2.66 -12.09
CA CYS A 69 10.92 2.04 -13.09
C CYS A 69 10.13 1.59 -14.32
N ASP A 70 8.94 1.02 -14.17
CA ASP A 70 8.10 0.57 -15.29
C ASP A 70 7.67 1.75 -16.18
N LEU A 71 7.27 2.87 -15.56
CA LEU A 71 6.89 4.10 -16.27
C LEU A 71 8.05 4.77 -17.01
N LEU A 72 9.28 4.59 -16.52
CA LEU A 72 10.47 5.27 -17.03
C LEU A 72 11.45 4.33 -17.75
N ALA A 73 11.02 3.09 -17.99
CA ALA A 73 11.79 2.10 -18.71
C ALA A 73 12.05 2.54 -20.15
N ASP A 74 13.02 1.89 -20.80
CA ASP A 74 13.35 2.19 -22.20
C ASP A 74 12.15 2.07 -23.14
N LYS A 75 11.30 1.07 -22.85
CA LYS A 75 9.95 0.93 -23.37
C LYS A 75 8.99 1.13 -22.18
N PRO A 76 8.46 2.34 -21.99
CA PRO A 76 7.58 2.65 -20.88
C PRO A 76 6.36 1.73 -20.84
N TYR A 77 6.03 1.24 -19.65
CA TYR A 77 4.74 0.62 -19.39
C TYR A 77 3.65 1.69 -19.40
N CYS A 78 2.53 1.41 -20.07
CA CYS A 78 1.36 2.30 -20.11
C CYS A 78 0.27 1.71 -19.20
N PRO A 79 0.04 2.28 -18.00
CA PRO A 79 -1.01 1.80 -17.11
C PRO A 79 -2.39 1.90 -17.75
N HIS A 80 -3.22 0.87 -17.60
CA HIS A 80 -4.59 0.89 -18.13
C HIS A 80 -5.55 1.67 -17.20
N PHE A 81 -6.74 2.00 -17.73
CA PHE A 81 -7.78 2.76 -17.01
C PHE A 81 -8.97 1.91 -16.54
N LYS A 82 -8.89 0.59 -16.69
CA LYS A 82 -9.92 -0.34 -16.23
C LYS A 82 -10.06 -0.34 -14.70
N PRO A 83 -11.27 -0.08 -14.15
CA PRO A 83 -11.55 -0.29 -12.73
C PRO A 83 -11.34 -1.73 -12.30
N LEU A 84 -10.94 -1.93 -11.05
CA LEU A 84 -10.80 -3.22 -10.40
C LEU A 84 -11.94 -3.41 -9.39
N THR A 85 -12.75 -4.44 -9.57
CA THR A 85 -13.69 -4.89 -8.55
C THR A 85 -12.96 -5.80 -7.58
N ILE A 86 -12.97 -5.45 -6.30
CA ILE A 86 -12.49 -6.29 -5.21
C ILE A 86 -13.71 -6.99 -4.61
N LYS A 87 -13.88 -8.26 -4.94
CA LYS A 87 -15.01 -9.09 -4.51
C LYS A 87 -14.91 -9.41 -3.03
N SER A 88 -13.74 -9.85 -2.58
CA SER A 88 -13.51 -10.21 -1.19
C SER A 88 -12.05 -10.11 -0.79
N ILE A 89 -11.82 -10.04 0.52
CA ILE A 89 -10.51 -10.21 1.15
C ILE A 89 -10.52 -11.46 2.02
N THR A 90 -9.48 -12.28 1.90
CA THR A 90 -9.22 -13.43 2.75
C THR A 90 -7.88 -13.25 3.47
N VAL A 91 -7.85 -13.51 4.77
CA VAL A 91 -6.63 -13.47 5.59
C VAL A 91 -6.48 -14.80 6.31
N SER A 92 -5.32 -15.43 6.14
CA SER A 92 -5.08 -16.76 6.70
C SER A 92 -3.59 -16.99 7.01
N PRO A 93 -3.26 -17.71 8.09
CA PRO A 93 -4.14 -18.10 9.20
C PRO A 93 -4.59 -16.89 10.07
N ILE A 94 -5.44 -17.12 11.07
CA ILE A 94 -5.93 -16.07 11.98
C ILE A 94 -4.78 -15.45 12.80
N PRO A 95 -4.62 -14.11 12.82
CA PRO A 95 -3.61 -13.44 13.63
C PRO A 95 -4.03 -13.23 15.10
N PHE A 96 -3.06 -12.99 15.99
CA PHE A 96 -3.20 -13.09 17.45
C PHE A 96 -3.26 -11.71 18.15
N PHE A 97 -4.27 -10.91 17.84
CA PHE A 97 -4.36 -9.52 18.32
C PHE A 97 -5.16 -9.32 19.61
N ASN A 98 -6.04 -10.25 19.96
CA ASN A 98 -6.81 -10.18 21.20
C ASN A 98 -5.91 -10.34 22.44
N LYS A 99 -6.48 -10.11 23.63
CA LYS A 99 -5.73 -10.18 24.90
C LYS A 99 -5.12 -11.57 25.16
N GLN A 100 -5.81 -12.64 24.75
CA GLN A 100 -5.39 -14.03 24.95
C GLN A 100 -4.40 -14.54 23.90
N ARG A 101 -4.03 -13.72 22.90
CA ARG A 101 -3.13 -14.08 21.79
C ARG A 101 -3.57 -15.34 21.04
N ASN A 102 -4.89 -15.51 20.83
CA ASN A 102 -5.46 -16.67 20.16
C ASN A 102 -6.53 -16.30 19.11
N GLY A 103 -6.58 -15.03 18.70
CA GLY A 103 -7.55 -14.55 17.72
C GLY A 103 -7.56 -13.04 17.56
N CYS A 104 -8.54 -12.54 16.83
CA CYS A 104 -8.75 -11.11 16.61
C CYS A 104 -10.22 -10.81 16.33
N ARG A 105 -10.57 -9.52 16.35
CA ARG A 105 -11.88 -8.99 15.95
C ARG A 105 -11.64 -7.98 14.82
N PRO A 106 -11.56 -8.44 13.55
CA PRO A 106 -11.04 -7.65 12.46
C PRO A 106 -12.10 -6.79 11.78
N TYR A 107 -11.72 -5.61 11.29
CA TYR A 107 -12.43 -4.88 10.23
C TYR A 107 -11.45 -4.43 9.16
N CYS A 108 -11.96 -4.16 7.96
CA CYS A 108 -11.20 -3.72 6.79
C CYS A 108 -11.64 -2.32 6.37
N ASP A 109 -10.68 -1.45 6.10
CA ASP A 109 -10.87 -0.16 5.43
C ASP A 109 -10.28 -0.23 4.02
N VAL A 110 -10.94 0.43 3.07
CA VAL A 110 -10.42 0.62 1.71
C VAL A 110 -10.43 2.11 1.37
N LEU A 111 -9.30 2.58 0.86
CA LEU A 111 -9.08 3.98 0.49
C LEU A 111 -8.60 4.09 -0.96
N ILE A 112 -8.92 5.21 -1.59
CA ILE A 112 -8.30 5.66 -2.84
C ILE A 112 -7.48 6.92 -2.51
N GLY A 113 -6.17 6.86 -2.73
CA GLY A 113 -5.24 7.84 -2.17
C GLY A 113 -5.40 7.92 -0.65
N GLU A 114 -5.80 9.08 -0.14
CA GLU A 114 -6.05 9.32 1.29
C GLU A 114 -7.55 9.28 1.65
N THR A 115 -8.44 9.13 0.66
CA THR A 115 -9.89 9.16 0.89
C THR A 115 -10.42 7.76 1.15
N LYS A 116 -10.95 7.55 2.37
CA LYS A 116 -11.64 6.30 2.72
C LYS A 116 -12.96 6.20 1.98
N ILE A 117 -13.09 5.20 1.12
CA ILE A 117 -14.29 4.96 0.32
C ILE A 117 -15.18 3.86 0.91
N TYR A 118 -14.62 2.99 1.76
CA TYR A 118 -15.35 1.86 2.32
C TYR A 118 -14.75 1.42 3.66
N SER A 119 -15.62 0.94 4.56
CA SER A 119 -15.23 0.32 5.83
C SER A 119 -16.22 -0.79 6.19
N THR A 120 -15.69 -1.91 6.66
CA THR A 120 -16.50 -3.00 7.24
C THR A 120 -16.70 -2.83 8.75
N CYS A 121 -16.21 -1.73 9.33
CA CYS A 121 -16.34 -1.45 10.75
C CYS A 121 -17.80 -1.10 11.08
N THR A 122 -18.39 -1.84 12.02
CA THR A 122 -19.71 -1.55 12.58
C THR A 122 -19.62 -1.43 14.10
N ASP A 123 -20.76 -1.38 14.80
CA ASP A 123 -20.81 -1.42 16.26
C ASP A 123 -20.01 -2.61 16.81
N PHE A 124 -19.24 -2.37 17.89
CA PHE A 124 -18.30 -3.33 18.46
C PHE A 124 -18.94 -4.71 18.77
N GLU A 125 -20.20 -4.72 19.20
CA GLU A 125 -20.96 -5.94 19.53
C GLU A 125 -21.37 -6.75 18.30
N ARG A 126 -21.46 -6.12 17.12
CA ARG A 126 -21.80 -6.78 15.85
C ARG A 126 -20.57 -7.33 15.13
N MET A 127 -19.38 -6.89 15.54
CA MET A 127 -18.12 -7.28 14.92
C MET A 127 -17.76 -8.72 15.30
N LYS A 128 -17.72 -9.61 14.30
CA LYS A 128 -17.36 -11.01 14.50
C LYS A 128 -15.94 -11.14 15.05
N GLU A 129 -15.81 -11.93 16.10
CA GLU A 129 -14.52 -12.35 16.62
C GLU A 129 -14.11 -13.68 15.97
N TYR A 130 -12.83 -13.79 15.60
CA TYR A 130 -12.23 -14.98 15.03
C TYR A 130 -11.20 -15.55 16.00
N ARG A 131 -11.12 -16.88 16.05
CA ARG A 131 -10.20 -17.70 16.83
C ARG A 131 -9.42 -18.60 15.88
N VAL A 132 -8.31 -19.17 16.34
CA VAL A 132 -7.48 -20.09 15.53
C VAL A 132 -8.29 -21.18 14.82
N GLN A 133 -9.34 -21.69 15.47
CA GLN A 133 -10.24 -22.72 14.93
C GLN A 133 -11.05 -22.29 13.69
N ASP A 134 -11.29 -20.99 13.49
CA ASP A 134 -11.95 -20.49 12.28
C ASP A 134 -11.07 -20.66 11.03
N GLY A 135 -9.75 -20.84 11.20
CA GLY A 135 -8.77 -21.04 10.14
C GLY A 135 -8.44 -19.78 9.33
N LYS A 136 -9.45 -19.03 8.88
CA LYS A 136 -9.29 -17.82 8.05
C LYS A 136 -10.37 -16.75 8.35
N ILE A 137 -10.01 -15.51 8.09
CA ILE A 137 -10.95 -14.39 8.00
C ILE A 137 -11.36 -14.27 6.54
N PHE A 138 -12.66 -14.25 6.26
CA PHE A 138 -13.20 -14.02 4.92
C PHE A 138 -14.23 -12.89 5.01
N ILE A 139 -14.02 -11.82 4.23
CA ILE A 139 -14.89 -10.64 4.23
C ILE A 139 -15.23 -10.28 2.78
N PRO A 140 -16.49 -10.42 2.35
CA PRO A 140 -16.98 -9.83 1.11
C PRO A 140 -16.87 -8.31 1.16
N LEU A 141 -16.37 -7.70 0.09
CA LEU A 141 -16.24 -6.25 -0.05
C LEU A 141 -17.15 -5.72 -1.16
N ASN A 142 -17.14 -6.35 -2.34
CA ASN A 142 -17.94 -5.97 -3.51
C ASN A 142 -17.84 -4.48 -3.86
N ILE A 143 -16.60 -3.96 -3.87
CA ILE A 143 -16.30 -2.56 -4.20
C ILE A 143 -15.53 -2.47 -5.50
N THR A 144 -15.73 -1.41 -6.25
CA THR A 144 -14.98 -1.14 -7.49
C THR A 144 -14.13 0.11 -7.33
N VAL A 145 -12.84 -0.01 -7.61
CA VAL A 145 -11.81 1.01 -7.38
C VAL A 145 -10.97 1.25 -8.63
N GLN A 146 -10.35 2.41 -8.75
CA GLN A 146 -9.39 2.71 -9.81
C GLN A 146 -8.36 3.71 -9.28
N GLY A 147 -7.09 3.55 -9.65
CA GLY A 147 -5.97 4.38 -9.20
C GLY A 147 -5.20 3.76 -8.02
N ASP A 148 -4.72 4.60 -7.12
CA ASP A 148 -3.96 4.21 -5.93
C ASP A 148 -4.87 3.67 -4.82
N VAL A 149 -4.81 2.37 -4.58
CA VAL A 149 -5.66 1.67 -3.59
C VAL A 149 -4.86 1.37 -2.34
N VAL A 150 -5.45 1.67 -1.18
CA VAL A 150 -4.95 1.25 0.14
C VAL A 150 -5.97 0.31 0.77
N ILE A 151 -5.52 -0.84 1.25
CA ILE A 151 -6.35 -1.75 2.05
C ILE A 151 -5.67 -1.97 3.39
N SER A 152 -6.40 -1.69 4.46
CA SER A 152 -5.92 -1.82 5.83
C SER A 152 -6.86 -2.65 6.66
N MET A 153 -6.30 -3.56 7.47
CA MET A 153 -7.08 -4.35 8.42
C MET A 153 -6.66 -4.04 9.84
N TYR A 154 -7.62 -3.97 10.75
CA TYR A 154 -7.42 -3.60 12.15
C TYR A 154 -8.14 -4.55 13.09
N HIS A 155 -7.62 -4.75 14.29
CA HIS A 155 -8.30 -5.39 15.41
C HIS A 155 -9.04 -4.35 16.26
N LEU A 156 -10.35 -4.50 16.44
CA LEU A 156 -11.13 -3.75 17.41
C LEU A 156 -11.00 -4.32 18.82
N ARG A 157 -10.78 -3.44 19.78
CA ARG A 157 -10.68 -3.77 21.20
C ARG A 157 -11.59 -2.86 22.01
N SER A 158 -12.40 -3.43 22.89
CA SER A 158 -13.13 -2.70 23.92
C SER A 158 -12.39 -2.81 25.25
N THR A 159 -12.28 -1.68 25.95
CA THR A 159 -11.71 -1.59 27.29
C THR A 159 -12.62 -0.74 28.17
N ILE A 160 -12.69 -1.04 29.47
CA ILE A 160 -13.44 -0.21 30.42
C ILE A 160 -12.56 1.00 30.76
N GLY A 161 -13.05 2.20 30.44
CA GLY A 161 -12.36 3.46 30.77
C GLY A 161 -12.55 3.88 32.22
N SER A 162 -11.87 4.96 32.63
CA SER A 162 -11.89 5.50 34.01
C SER A 162 -13.29 5.91 34.52
N ARG A 163 -14.25 6.15 33.61
CA ARG A 163 -15.64 6.49 33.91
C ARG A 163 -16.61 5.30 33.76
N LEU A 164 -16.12 4.06 33.79
CA LEU A 164 -16.89 2.83 33.54
C LEU A 164 -17.58 2.78 32.16
N GLN A 165 -17.18 3.63 31.21
CA GLN A 165 -17.66 3.61 29.84
C GLN A 165 -16.77 2.73 28.96
N ALA A 166 -17.39 2.02 28.00
CA ALA A 166 -16.66 1.25 27.00
C ALA A 166 -15.88 2.20 26.08
N LYS A 167 -14.55 2.10 26.11
CA LYS A 167 -13.65 2.76 25.18
C LYS A 167 -13.23 1.75 24.12
N VAL A 168 -13.72 1.97 22.90
CA VAL A 168 -13.33 1.18 21.73
C VAL A 168 -12.09 1.81 21.11
N THR A 169 -11.05 1.01 20.94
CA THR A 169 -9.84 1.37 20.20
C THR A 169 -9.56 0.34 19.12
N ASN A 170 -8.68 0.67 18.18
CA ASN A 170 -8.21 -0.26 17.17
C ASN A 170 -6.68 -0.42 17.24
N THR A 171 -6.19 -1.52 16.68
CA THR A 171 -4.76 -1.77 16.47
C THR A 171 -4.58 -2.34 15.07
N GLN A 172 -3.69 -1.76 14.28
CA GLN A 172 -3.50 -2.17 12.89
C GLN A 172 -2.89 -3.58 12.82
N ILE A 173 -3.47 -4.43 11.97
CA ILE A 173 -2.99 -5.78 11.67
C ILE A 173 -2.06 -5.72 10.46
N PHE A 174 -2.45 -5.05 9.39
CA PHE A 174 -1.58 -4.79 8.24
C PHE A 174 -2.13 -3.64 7.40
N GLN A 175 -1.31 -3.19 6.46
CA GLN A 175 -1.70 -2.41 5.31
C GLN A 175 -1.05 -2.97 4.04
N LEU A 176 -1.67 -2.74 2.90
CA LEU A 176 -1.09 -2.96 1.58
C LEU A 176 -1.55 -1.88 0.62
N GLN A 177 -0.71 -1.58 -0.37
CA GLN A 177 -1.04 -0.60 -1.42
C GLN A 177 -0.62 -1.10 -2.80
N PHE A 178 -1.43 -0.77 -3.80
CA PHE A 178 -1.14 -1.02 -5.21
C PHE A 178 -1.90 -0.02 -6.09
N HIS A 179 -1.47 0.15 -7.34
CA HIS A 179 -2.17 0.96 -8.31
C HIS A 179 -2.86 0.06 -9.33
N THR A 180 -4.17 0.25 -9.57
CA THR A 180 -4.96 -0.68 -10.39
C THR A 180 -4.46 -0.79 -11.83
N GLY A 181 -3.94 0.31 -12.40
CA GLY A 181 -3.45 0.33 -13.78
C GLY A 181 -2.20 -0.52 -14.05
N PHE A 182 -1.55 -1.07 -13.01
CA PHE A 182 -0.40 -1.97 -13.13
C PHE A 182 -0.78 -3.45 -12.93
N ILE A 183 -2.07 -3.75 -12.77
CA ILE A 183 -2.55 -5.12 -12.58
C ILE A 183 -2.77 -5.76 -13.97
N PRO A 184 -2.20 -6.95 -14.26
CA PRO A 184 -2.47 -7.64 -15.52
C PRO A 184 -3.96 -7.90 -15.74
N LEU A 185 -4.43 -7.76 -16.98
CA LEU A 185 -5.86 -7.78 -17.34
C LEU A 185 -6.60 -9.07 -17.00
N ASP A 186 -5.89 -10.19 -16.95
CA ASP A 186 -6.38 -11.53 -16.64
C ASP A 186 -6.32 -11.88 -15.14
N THR A 187 -5.91 -10.93 -14.29
CA THR A 187 -5.77 -11.15 -12.85
C THR A 187 -7.12 -11.38 -12.20
N THR A 188 -7.27 -12.53 -11.54
CA THR A 188 -8.43 -12.88 -10.70
C THR A 188 -8.11 -12.91 -9.21
N VAL A 189 -6.83 -13.00 -8.85
CA VAL A 189 -6.38 -13.04 -7.44
C VAL A 189 -5.13 -12.20 -7.26
N LEU A 190 -5.14 -11.32 -6.26
CA LEU A 190 -3.93 -10.66 -5.75
C LEU A 190 -3.52 -11.31 -4.44
N LYS A 191 -2.27 -11.76 -4.33
CA LYS A 191 -1.74 -12.42 -3.14
C LYS A 191 -0.60 -11.62 -2.53
N PHE A 192 -0.64 -11.45 -1.22
CA PHE A 192 0.38 -10.77 -0.43
C PHE A 192 0.77 -11.64 0.76
N THR A 193 2.02 -12.04 0.82
CA THR A 193 2.62 -12.74 1.95
C THR A 193 3.07 -11.73 3.03
N LYS A 194 3.32 -12.20 4.26
CA LYS A 194 3.74 -11.33 5.37
C LYS A 194 4.89 -10.35 5.04
N PRO A 195 5.95 -10.70 4.29
CA PRO A 195 7.00 -9.76 3.88
C PRO A 195 6.57 -8.67 2.89
N GLU A 196 5.39 -8.82 2.28
CA GLU A 196 4.83 -7.91 1.27
C GLU A 196 3.78 -6.96 1.85
N LEU A 197 3.54 -7.02 3.17
CA LEU A 197 2.59 -6.21 3.92
C LEU A 197 3.30 -5.10 4.71
N ASP A 198 2.67 -3.94 4.78
CA ASP A 198 3.09 -2.79 5.56
C ASP A 198 2.44 -2.79 6.96
N ALA A 199 2.92 -1.89 7.82
CA ALA A 199 2.32 -1.56 9.11
C ALA A 199 1.96 -2.76 9.98
N CYS A 200 2.74 -3.84 9.87
CA CYS A 200 2.59 -4.99 10.75
C CYS A 200 3.12 -4.66 12.15
N ASP A 201 2.43 -5.19 13.14
CA ASP A 201 2.84 -5.22 14.55
C ASP A 201 3.97 -6.25 14.75
N VAL A 202 4.30 -6.55 16.01
CA VAL A 202 5.37 -7.47 16.38
C VAL A 202 5.16 -8.89 15.79
N PRO A 203 6.22 -9.58 15.34
CA PRO A 203 6.11 -10.85 14.61
C PRO A 203 5.32 -11.94 15.33
N GLU A 204 5.36 -11.97 16.66
CA GLU A 204 4.71 -12.99 17.49
C GLU A 204 3.17 -12.94 17.40
N LYS A 205 2.60 -11.85 16.88
CA LYS A 205 1.16 -11.73 16.62
C LYS A 205 0.73 -12.38 15.30
N TYR A 206 1.66 -12.87 14.49
CA TYR A 206 1.36 -13.43 13.18
C TYR A 206 1.69 -14.92 13.13
N PRO A 207 0.77 -15.77 12.64
CA PRO A 207 1.07 -17.17 12.41
C PRO A 207 2.09 -17.36 11.28
N GLN A 208 2.72 -18.54 11.24
CA GLN A 208 3.55 -18.91 10.10
C GLN A 208 2.74 -18.88 8.81
N LEU A 209 3.41 -18.49 7.72
CA LEU A 209 2.80 -18.38 6.38
C LEU A 209 1.58 -17.44 6.32
N PHE A 210 1.46 -16.48 7.25
CA PHE A 210 0.44 -15.45 7.20
C PHE A 210 0.42 -14.76 5.83
N GLN A 211 -0.75 -14.72 5.22
CA GLN A 211 -0.98 -14.16 3.90
C GLN A 211 -2.36 -13.53 3.79
N VAL A 212 -2.48 -12.61 2.84
CA VAL A 212 -3.69 -11.90 2.47
C VAL A 212 -3.93 -12.13 0.99
N THR A 213 -5.15 -12.50 0.61
CA THR A 213 -5.55 -12.63 -0.79
C THR A 213 -6.79 -11.79 -1.06
N LEU A 214 -6.79 -11.12 -2.21
CA LEU A 214 -7.95 -10.40 -2.74
C LEU A 214 -8.48 -11.19 -3.93
N ASP A 215 -9.76 -11.52 -3.92
CA ASP A 215 -10.48 -12.00 -5.10
C ASP A 215 -10.94 -10.77 -5.88
N VAL A 216 -10.52 -10.67 -7.14
CA VAL A 216 -10.65 -9.45 -7.94
C VAL A 216 -11.09 -9.73 -9.36
N GLU A 217 -11.59 -8.70 -10.03
CA GLU A 217 -11.95 -8.73 -11.45
C GLU A 217 -11.79 -7.34 -12.06
N LEU A 218 -11.04 -7.24 -13.15
CA LEU A 218 -10.93 -6.00 -13.92
C LEU A 218 -12.17 -5.82 -14.78
N GLN A 219 -12.73 -4.61 -14.74
CA GLN A 219 -13.90 -4.24 -15.51
C GLN A 219 -13.54 -4.05 -17.00
N PRO A 220 -14.43 -4.39 -17.94
CA PRO A 220 -14.10 -4.40 -19.36
C PRO A 220 -13.90 -2.99 -19.95
N HIS A 221 -14.57 -1.99 -19.38
CA HIS A 221 -14.55 -0.61 -19.87
C HIS A 221 -13.65 0.28 -19.04
N ASP A 222 -12.97 1.18 -19.71
CA ASP A 222 -12.11 2.17 -19.09
C ASP A 222 -12.97 3.21 -18.35
N LYS A 223 -12.50 3.66 -17.19
CA LYS A 223 -13.14 4.75 -16.46
C LYS A 223 -12.77 6.08 -17.12
N VAL A 224 -13.73 6.98 -17.27
CA VAL A 224 -13.44 8.37 -17.61
C VAL A 224 -12.61 8.97 -16.48
N ILE A 225 -11.42 9.46 -16.82
CA ILE A 225 -10.52 10.12 -15.87
C ILE A 225 -10.78 11.62 -15.89
N ASP A 226 -10.88 12.21 -14.69
CA ASP A 226 -11.07 13.67 -14.56
C ASP A 226 -9.75 14.43 -14.76
N LEU A 227 -8.61 13.77 -14.49
CA LEU A 227 -7.26 14.32 -14.62
C LEU A 227 -6.36 13.31 -15.32
N THR A 228 -5.63 13.76 -16.33
CA THR A 228 -4.60 12.95 -16.98
C THR A 228 -3.37 12.85 -16.08
N PRO A 229 -2.80 11.64 -15.90
CA PRO A 229 -1.59 11.50 -15.10
C PRO A 229 -0.39 12.24 -15.72
N PRO A 230 0.54 12.76 -14.91
CA PRO A 230 1.66 13.58 -15.42
C PRO A 230 2.63 12.80 -16.33
N TRP A 231 2.68 11.47 -16.23
CA TRP A 231 3.55 10.65 -17.08
C TRP A 231 3.07 10.53 -18.53
N GLU A 232 1.81 10.86 -18.85
CA GLU A 232 1.34 10.87 -20.24
C GLU A 232 1.92 12.01 -21.07
N HIS A 233 2.36 13.08 -20.39
CA HIS A 233 2.89 14.28 -21.03
C HIS A 233 4.39 14.46 -20.79
N TYR A 234 5.08 13.43 -20.31
CA TYR A 234 6.48 13.53 -19.91
C TYR A 234 7.31 12.32 -20.37
N CYS A 235 8.35 12.59 -21.17
CA CYS A 235 9.34 11.60 -21.60
C CYS A 235 10.70 11.96 -20.98
N THR A 236 11.25 11.10 -20.10
CA THR A 236 12.56 11.34 -19.46
C THR A 236 13.74 11.32 -20.44
N LYS A 237 13.56 10.83 -21.66
CA LYS A 237 14.61 10.76 -22.68
C LYS A 237 14.84 12.09 -23.40
N ASP A 238 13.85 12.98 -23.41
CA ASP A 238 13.91 14.26 -24.15
C ASP A 238 14.85 15.28 -23.50
N HIS A 239 15.44 14.95 -22.35
CA HIS A 239 16.31 15.84 -21.58
C HIS A 239 17.78 15.39 -21.51
N LEU A 240 18.14 14.36 -22.29
CA LEU A 240 19.52 13.87 -22.43
C LEU A 240 20.21 14.35 -23.71
N THR A 241 19.58 15.25 -24.48
CA THR A 241 20.13 15.94 -25.65
C THR A 241 20.51 17.38 -25.35
#